data_AF-A0AAV6ZWW4-F1
#
_entry.id   AF-A0AAV6ZWW4-F1
#
_cell.length_a   1.000
_cell.length_b   1.000
_cell.length_c   1.000
_cell.angle_alpha   90.00
_cell.angle_beta   90.00
_cell.angle_gamma   90.00
#
_symmetry.space_group_name_H-M   'P 1'
#
loop_
_entity.id
_entity.type
_entity.pdbx_description
1 polymer ?
#
loop_
_entity_poly.entity_id
_entity_poly.type
_entity_poly.pdbx_seq_one_letter_code
_entity_poly.pdbx_strand_id
1 'polypeptide(L)'
;MHSGCRMALSRGLRCCQRVFSWVPVVIISSVVLWSYYAYVWELCLVTVENALEKAVYLLVFHIVFLLFIWTYWKAIFTPPKEPTKKFLLPYAEKERYDSEERPEVQRQILAEFAKKLPVYTRTGSGAIRFCDRCQVVKPDRCHHCSVCGMCVLKMDHHCPWVNNCIGFSNYKFFLLFLAYAMLYCAYIAATVFQYFLLYWTVSITYYFIVVGLFLCFF
;
A
#
# COMPACT_ATOMS: atom_id res chain seq x y z
N MET A 1 26.61 23.71 -16.82
CA MET A 1 26.99 22.34 -16.39
C MET A 1 26.13 21.92 -15.20
N HIS A 2 24.99 21.25 -15.44
CA HIS A 2 24.29 20.46 -14.42
C HIS A 2 24.22 19.02 -14.92
N SER A 3 25.34 18.33 -14.79
CA SER A 3 25.49 16.91 -15.05
C SER A 3 24.82 16.13 -13.92
N GLY A 4 23.48 16.10 -13.91
CA GLY A 4 22.74 15.16 -13.09
C GLY A 4 23.03 13.75 -13.62
N CYS A 5 23.93 13.03 -12.95
CA CYS A 5 24.21 11.61 -13.20
C CYS A 5 22.90 10.82 -13.12
N ARG A 6 22.23 10.64 -14.26
CA ARG A 6 21.17 9.65 -14.40
C ARG A 6 21.86 8.30 -14.40
N MET A 7 22.00 7.68 -13.22
CA MET A 7 22.29 6.26 -13.18
C MET A 7 21.09 5.53 -13.78
N ALA A 8 21.13 5.30 -15.09
CA ALA A 8 20.26 4.35 -15.73
C ALA A 8 20.62 2.97 -15.14
N LEU A 9 19.88 2.54 -14.11
CA LEU A 9 20.01 1.19 -13.55
C LEU A 9 20.05 0.19 -14.72
N SER A 10 20.92 -0.83 -14.67
CA SER A 10 20.94 -1.85 -15.71
C SER A 10 19.56 -2.53 -15.81
N ARG A 11 19.19 -3.05 -16.99
CA ARG A 11 17.92 -3.78 -17.17
C ARG A 11 17.79 -4.93 -16.16
N GLY A 12 18.89 -5.60 -15.84
CA GLY A 12 18.96 -6.63 -14.80
C GLY A 12 18.62 -6.10 -13.40
N LEU A 13 19.20 -4.97 -12.99
CA LEU A 13 18.94 -4.38 -11.68
C LEU A 13 17.48 -3.95 -11.50
N ARG A 14 16.83 -3.43 -12.56
CA ARG A 14 15.38 -3.12 -12.56
C ARG A 14 14.51 -4.37 -12.46
N CYS A 15 14.91 -5.48 -13.09
CA CYS A 15 14.20 -6.75 -13.00
C CYS A 15 14.25 -7.29 -11.56
N CYS A 16 15.45 -7.35 -10.96
CA CYS A 16 15.63 -7.77 -9.57
C CYS A 16 14.82 -6.88 -8.61
N GLN A 17 14.87 -5.56 -8.77
CA GLN A 17 14.12 -4.63 -7.93
C GLN A 17 12.60 -4.84 -8.02
N ARG A 18 12.07 -5.17 -9.22
CA ARG A 18 10.65 -5.50 -9.39
C ARG A 18 10.27 -6.81 -8.71
N VAL A 19 11.14 -7.81 -8.71
CA VAL A 19 10.88 -9.08 -8.00
C VAL A 19 10.93 -8.85 -6.49
N PHE A 20 11.97 -8.20 -5.99
CA PHE A 20 12.13 -7.95 -4.56
C PHE A 20 11.04 -7.03 -3.98
N SER A 21 10.41 -6.18 -4.77
CA SER A 21 9.32 -5.33 -4.29
C SER A 21 8.05 -6.11 -3.91
N TRP A 22 7.91 -7.37 -4.35
CA TRP A 22 6.80 -8.26 -3.94
C TRP A 22 7.06 -9.02 -2.64
N VAL A 23 8.29 -9.05 -2.13
CA VAL A 23 8.63 -9.80 -0.91
C VAL A 23 7.73 -9.43 0.28
N PRO A 24 7.47 -8.14 0.60
CA PRO A 24 6.57 -7.80 1.71
C PRO A 24 5.14 -8.32 1.52
N VAL A 25 4.63 -8.31 0.29
CA VAL A 25 3.28 -8.83 -0.02
C VAL A 25 3.26 -10.35 0.19
N VAL A 26 4.28 -11.06 -0.28
CA VAL A 26 4.41 -12.51 -0.07
C VAL A 26 4.45 -12.85 1.42
N ILE A 27 5.22 -12.10 2.24
CA ILE A 27 5.28 -12.30 3.69
C ILE A 27 3.89 -12.18 4.32
N ILE A 28 3.15 -11.10 4.04
CA ILE A 28 1.81 -10.90 4.59
C ILE A 28 0.85 -12.00 4.10
N SER A 29 0.88 -12.35 2.82
CA SER A 29 0.07 -13.43 2.27
C SER A 29 0.37 -14.77 2.94
N SER A 30 1.64 -15.10 3.20
CA SER A 30 2.03 -16.32 3.91
C SER A 30 1.52 -16.35 5.35
N VAL A 31 1.66 -15.25 6.09
CA VAL A 31 1.15 -15.15 7.47
C VAL A 31 -0.37 -15.31 7.51
N VAL A 32 -1.09 -14.67 6.59
CA VAL A 32 -2.56 -14.74 6.52
C VAL A 32 -3.07 -16.13 6.13
N LEU A 33 -2.38 -16.82 5.22
CA LEU A 33 -2.72 -18.21 4.86
C LEU A 33 -2.46 -19.16 6.03
N TRP A 34 -1.35 -18.98 6.72
CA TRP A 34 -1.04 -19.76 7.91
C TRP A 34 -2.06 -19.50 9.03
N SER A 35 -2.42 -18.23 9.30
CA SER A 35 -3.42 -17.90 10.32
C SER A 35 -4.81 -18.42 9.97
N TYR A 36 -5.16 -18.49 8.68
CA TYR A 36 -6.38 -19.15 8.22
C TYR A 36 -6.36 -20.65 8.55
N TYR A 37 -5.29 -21.37 8.19
CA TYR A 37 -5.14 -22.79 8.52
C TYR A 37 -5.22 -23.01 10.03
N ALA A 38 -4.43 -22.27 10.80
CA ALA A 38 -4.36 -22.33 12.26
C ALA A 38 -5.74 -22.12 12.90
N TYR A 39 -6.47 -21.07 12.49
CA TYR A 39 -7.77 -20.76 13.08
C TYR A 39 -8.86 -21.76 12.68
N VAL A 40 -8.92 -22.12 11.41
CA VAL A 40 -10.01 -22.99 10.90
C VAL A 40 -9.76 -24.43 11.31
N TRP A 41 -8.57 -24.96 11.05
CA TRP A 41 -8.28 -26.38 11.27
C TRP A 41 -7.97 -26.67 12.74
N GLU A 42 -6.90 -26.10 13.28
CA GLU A 42 -6.39 -26.45 14.61
C GLU A 42 -7.33 -25.96 15.72
N LEU A 43 -7.78 -24.70 15.65
CA LEU A 43 -8.71 -24.20 16.65
C LEU A 43 -10.13 -24.72 16.39
N CYS A 44 -10.79 -24.28 15.31
CA CYS A 44 -12.23 -24.52 15.16
C CYS A 44 -12.59 -26.00 14.91
N LEU A 45 -11.86 -26.73 14.07
CA LEU A 45 -12.21 -28.11 13.76
C LEU A 45 -11.74 -29.09 14.83
N VAL A 46 -10.49 -28.95 15.31
CA VAL A 46 -9.87 -29.89 16.26
C VAL A 46 -10.14 -29.52 17.73
N THR A 47 -9.97 -28.26 18.13
CA THR A 47 -10.01 -27.86 19.56
C THR A 47 -11.42 -27.53 20.05
N VAL A 48 -12.23 -26.83 19.26
CA VAL A 48 -13.60 -26.46 19.66
C VAL A 48 -14.52 -27.67 19.58
N GLU A 49 -15.02 -28.14 20.72
CA GLU A 49 -15.93 -29.28 20.78
C GLU A 49 -17.40 -28.86 20.53
N ASN A 50 -17.81 -27.69 21.04
CA ASN A 50 -19.19 -27.22 20.93
C ASN A 50 -19.55 -26.85 19.47
N ALA A 51 -20.56 -27.52 18.91
CA ALA A 51 -20.95 -27.35 17.50
C ALA A 51 -21.50 -25.95 17.19
N LEU A 52 -22.27 -25.35 18.11
CA LEU A 52 -22.83 -24.01 17.90
C LEU A 52 -21.73 -22.95 17.94
N GLU A 53 -20.85 -23.02 18.94
CA GLU A 53 -19.69 -22.14 19.06
C GLU A 53 -18.79 -22.22 17.81
N LYS A 54 -18.46 -23.45 17.39
CA LYS A 54 -17.70 -23.72 16.16
C LYS A 54 -18.34 -23.08 14.93
N ALA A 55 -19.67 -23.23 14.77
CA ALA A 55 -20.39 -22.66 13.64
C ALA A 55 -20.36 -21.11 13.66
N VAL A 56 -20.56 -20.50 14.82
CA VAL A 56 -20.48 -19.04 15.00
C VAL A 56 -19.07 -18.54 14.71
N TYR A 57 -18.03 -19.21 15.22
CA TYR A 57 -16.65 -18.82 15.00
C TYR A 57 -16.25 -18.88 13.53
N LEU A 58 -16.58 -19.98 12.86
CA LEU A 58 -16.30 -20.13 11.44
C LEU A 58 -17.06 -19.10 10.61
N LEU A 59 -18.34 -18.84 10.89
CA LEU A 59 -19.13 -17.88 10.12
C LEU A 59 -18.55 -16.46 10.21
N VAL A 60 -18.33 -15.97 11.43
CA VAL A 60 -17.82 -14.61 11.64
C VAL A 60 -16.39 -14.48 11.11
N PHE A 61 -15.53 -15.48 11.36
CA PHE A 61 -14.17 -15.50 10.84
C PHE A 61 -14.14 -15.38 9.31
N HIS A 62 -14.94 -16.17 8.59
CA HIS A 62 -14.94 -16.14 7.13
C HIS A 62 -15.43 -14.81 6.58
N ILE A 63 -16.43 -14.17 7.21
CA ILE A 63 -16.88 -12.84 6.81
C ILE A 63 -15.74 -11.82 6.95
N VAL A 64 -15.09 -11.79 8.12
CA VAL A 64 -13.98 -10.85 8.37
C VAL A 64 -12.79 -11.14 7.45
N PHE A 65 -12.43 -12.42 7.27
CA PHE A 65 -11.36 -12.86 6.39
C PHE A 65 -11.62 -12.46 4.93
N LEU A 66 -12.82 -12.67 4.40
CA LEU A 66 -13.17 -12.27 3.04
C LEU A 66 -13.11 -10.75 2.85
N LEU A 67 -13.56 -9.96 3.83
CA LEU A 67 -13.45 -8.51 3.80
C LEU A 67 -11.99 -8.03 3.85
N PHE A 68 -11.16 -8.67 4.69
CA PHE A 68 -9.72 -8.42 4.76
C PHE A 68 -9.04 -8.72 3.42
N ILE A 69 -9.24 -9.93 2.85
CA ILE A 69 -8.62 -10.33 1.58
C ILE A 69 -9.10 -9.43 0.43
N TRP A 70 -10.39 -9.12 0.38
CA TRP A 70 -10.93 -8.25 -0.66
C TRP A 70 -10.31 -6.86 -0.61
N THR A 71 -10.23 -6.24 0.57
CA THR A 71 -9.68 -4.89 0.71
C THR A 71 -8.17 -4.85 0.53
N TYR A 72 -7.44 -5.87 0.99
CA TYR A 72 -6.01 -6.02 0.71
C TYR A 72 -5.73 -6.15 -0.79
N TRP A 73 -6.48 -7.02 -1.48
CA TRP A 73 -6.42 -7.16 -2.95
C TRP A 73 -6.69 -5.83 -3.65
N LYS A 74 -7.73 -5.10 -3.24
CA LYS A 74 -8.05 -3.79 -3.81
C LYS A 74 -6.97 -2.75 -3.54
N ALA A 75 -6.29 -2.77 -2.40
CA ALA A 75 -5.17 -1.86 -2.12
C ALA A 75 -3.95 -2.16 -3.01
N ILE A 76 -3.63 -3.44 -3.23
CA ILE A 76 -2.52 -3.89 -4.09
C ILE A 76 -2.80 -3.59 -5.57
N PHE A 77 -3.95 -4.04 -6.08
CA PHE A 77 -4.20 -4.11 -7.53
C PHE A 77 -5.02 -2.95 -8.08
N THR A 78 -5.42 -1.98 -7.26
CA THR A 78 -5.98 -0.72 -7.78
C THR A 78 -4.83 0.22 -8.14
N PRO A 79 -4.56 0.48 -9.43
CA PRO A 79 -3.42 1.29 -9.83
C PRO A 79 -3.57 2.74 -9.34
N PRO A 80 -2.44 3.41 -9.04
CA PRO A 80 -2.45 4.83 -8.70
C PRO A 80 -2.86 5.65 -9.91
N LYS A 81 -3.63 6.72 -9.67
CA LYS A 81 -4.14 7.56 -10.76
C LYS A 81 -3.14 8.67 -11.13
N GLU A 82 -2.82 8.77 -12.42
CA GLU A 82 -2.01 9.85 -12.98
C GLU A 82 -2.82 11.14 -13.20
N PRO A 83 -2.14 12.31 -13.21
CA PRO A 83 -2.71 13.54 -13.76
C PRO A 83 -3.23 13.34 -15.19
N THR A 84 -4.34 14.00 -15.50
CA THR A 84 -4.89 13.99 -16.86
C THR A 84 -3.99 14.78 -17.83
N LYS A 85 -4.10 14.48 -19.14
CA LYS A 85 -3.28 15.11 -20.19
C LYS A 85 -3.30 16.64 -20.19
N LYS A 86 -4.35 17.28 -19.66
CA LYS A 86 -4.42 18.75 -19.54
C LYS A 86 -3.32 19.34 -18.63
N PHE A 87 -2.78 18.57 -17.70
CA PHE A 87 -1.69 19.00 -16.81
C PHE A 87 -0.29 18.75 -17.39
N LEU A 88 -0.20 18.00 -18.48
CA LEU A 88 1.05 17.77 -19.22
C LEU A 88 1.37 19.04 -20.01
N LEU A 89 2.64 19.47 -19.99
CA LEU A 89 3.07 20.57 -20.86
C LEU A 89 2.86 20.15 -22.34
N PRO A 90 2.13 20.94 -23.14
CA PRO A 90 2.08 20.75 -24.59
C PRO A 90 3.48 20.78 -25.19
N TYR A 91 3.69 20.12 -26.33
CA TYR A 91 5.00 20.04 -26.99
C TYR A 91 5.66 21.40 -27.17
N ALA A 92 4.93 22.39 -27.68
CA ALA A 92 5.45 23.74 -27.90
C ALA A 92 5.90 24.44 -26.60
N GLU A 93 5.14 24.30 -25.50
CA GLU A 93 5.53 24.88 -24.21
C GLU A 93 6.69 24.12 -23.57
N LYS A 94 6.74 22.81 -23.78
CA LYS A 94 7.86 21.98 -23.34
C LYS A 94 9.14 22.37 -24.06
N GLU A 95 9.11 22.53 -25.38
CA GLU A 95 10.28 22.94 -26.18
C GLU A 95 10.78 24.33 -25.76
N ARG A 96 9.88 25.28 -25.53
CA ARG A 96 10.21 26.59 -24.96
C ARG A 96 10.82 26.50 -23.56
N TYR A 97 10.28 25.64 -22.71
CA TYR A 97 10.78 25.44 -21.35
C TYR A 97 12.18 24.79 -21.35
N ASP A 98 12.36 23.74 -22.15
CA ASP A 98 13.59 22.96 -22.26
C ASP A 98 14.73 23.75 -22.93
N SER A 99 14.41 24.69 -23.84
CA SER A 99 15.40 25.53 -24.54
C SER A 99 15.82 26.78 -23.77
N GLU A 100 15.06 27.20 -22.76
CA GLU A 100 15.36 28.41 -21.99
C GLU A 100 16.33 28.12 -20.85
N GLU A 101 17.44 28.86 -20.79
CA GLU A 101 18.47 28.70 -19.76
C GLU A 101 18.19 29.52 -18.50
N ARG A 102 17.40 30.59 -18.61
CA ARG A 102 17.12 31.51 -17.49
C ARG A 102 16.00 30.96 -16.61
N PRO A 103 16.26 30.68 -15.32
CA PRO A 103 15.27 30.08 -14.41
C PRO A 103 14.00 30.94 -14.22
N GLU A 104 14.14 32.26 -14.27
CA GLU A 104 12.99 33.17 -14.09
C GLU A 104 12.02 33.10 -15.27
N VAL A 105 12.52 32.94 -16.50
CA VAL A 105 11.68 32.79 -17.69
C VAL A 105 11.01 31.41 -17.70
N GLN A 106 11.73 30.36 -17.32
CA GLN A 106 11.15 29.03 -17.11
C GLN A 106 9.98 29.06 -16.11
N ARG A 107 10.14 29.77 -14.98
CA ARG A 107 9.07 29.97 -13.99
C ARG A 107 7.86 30.71 -14.57
N GLN A 108 8.10 31.73 -15.41
CA GLN A 108 7.03 32.47 -16.08
C GLN A 108 6.24 31.59 -17.06
N ILE A 109 6.91 30.78 -17.88
CA ILE A 109 6.26 29.82 -18.80
C ILE A 109 5.32 28.88 -18.00
N LEU A 110 5.84 28.30 -16.92
CA LEU A 110 5.04 27.41 -16.06
C LEU A 110 3.87 28.15 -15.39
N ALA A 111 4.07 29.40 -14.97
CA ALA A 111 3.04 30.23 -14.35
C ALA A 111 1.92 30.59 -15.34
N GLU A 112 2.25 30.96 -16.57
CA GLU A 112 1.29 31.26 -17.64
C GLU A 112 0.48 30.02 -18.02
N PHE A 113 1.13 28.87 -18.16
CA PHE A 113 0.43 27.61 -18.42
C PHE A 113 -0.49 27.22 -17.25
N ALA A 114 -0.01 27.37 -16.01
CA ALA A 114 -0.79 27.05 -14.81
C ALA A 114 -2.05 27.92 -14.63
N LYS A 115 -2.09 29.15 -15.16
CA LYS A 115 -3.31 30.00 -15.14
C LYS A 115 -4.50 29.35 -15.87
N LYS A 116 -4.24 28.43 -16.80
CA LYS A 116 -5.26 27.68 -17.56
C LYS A 116 -5.76 26.43 -16.81
N LEU A 117 -5.21 26.14 -15.62
CA LEU A 117 -5.47 24.92 -14.86
C LEU A 117 -6.09 25.23 -13.50
N PRO A 118 -6.90 24.31 -12.94
CA PRO A 118 -7.43 24.44 -11.59
C PRO A 118 -6.35 24.07 -10.56
N VAL A 119 -5.33 24.93 -10.41
CA VAL A 119 -4.19 24.75 -9.48
C VAL A 119 -4.03 25.94 -8.55
N TYR A 120 -4.33 25.73 -7.28
CA TYR A 120 -4.34 26.79 -6.27
C TYR A 120 -3.12 26.73 -5.35
N THR A 121 -2.46 25.57 -5.25
CA THR A 121 -1.28 25.39 -4.39
C THR A 121 0.02 25.79 -5.10
N ARG A 122 1.01 26.21 -4.31
CA ARG A 122 2.37 26.58 -4.75
C ARG A 122 3.41 25.87 -3.91
N THR A 123 4.67 25.95 -4.33
CA THR A 123 5.80 25.54 -3.49
C THR A 123 6.00 26.53 -2.33
N GLY A 124 6.89 26.20 -1.38
CA GLY A 124 7.22 27.11 -0.26
C GLY A 124 7.79 28.46 -0.71
N SER A 125 8.39 28.53 -1.90
CA SER A 125 8.90 29.77 -2.49
C SER A 125 7.87 30.48 -3.38
N GLY A 126 6.61 30.06 -3.38
CA GLY A 126 5.55 30.62 -4.23
C GLY A 126 5.57 30.17 -5.69
N ALA A 127 6.55 29.37 -6.12
CA ALA A 127 6.65 28.88 -7.51
C ALA A 127 5.61 27.79 -7.84
N ILE A 128 5.32 27.62 -9.13
CA ILE A 128 4.45 26.53 -9.63
C ILE A 128 5.05 25.17 -9.29
N ARG A 129 4.21 24.25 -8.82
CA ARG A 129 4.60 22.88 -8.52
C ARG A 129 4.74 22.10 -9.82
N PHE A 130 5.96 21.94 -10.32
CA PHE A 130 6.24 21.22 -11.55
C PHE A 130 6.96 19.89 -11.29
N CYS A 131 6.87 18.95 -12.24
CA CYS A 131 7.60 17.69 -12.23
C CYS A 131 8.42 17.56 -13.52
N ASP A 132 9.74 17.73 -13.44
CA ASP A 132 10.62 17.67 -14.61
C ASP A 132 10.68 16.27 -15.23
N ARG A 133 10.49 15.23 -14.42
CA ARG A 133 10.52 13.83 -14.88
C ARG A 133 9.30 13.47 -15.72
N CYS A 134 8.12 13.91 -15.27
CA CYS A 134 6.85 13.62 -15.93
C CYS A 134 6.43 14.73 -16.90
N GLN A 135 7.09 15.89 -16.87
CA GLN A 135 6.72 17.08 -17.65
C GLN A 135 5.30 17.58 -17.36
N VAL A 136 4.91 17.51 -16.07
CA VAL A 136 3.56 17.80 -15.60
C VAL A 136 3.57 18.94 -14.59
N VAL A 137 2.69 19.93 -14.78
CA VAL A 137 2.30 20.85 -13.70
C VAL A 137 1.44 20.06 -12.72
N LYS A 138 1.97 19.83 -11.53
CA LYS A 138 1.37 18.96 -10.52
C LYS A 138 0.01 19.53 -10.11
N PRO A 139 -1.10 18.78 -10.29
CA PRO A 139 -2.36 19.11 -9.66
C PRO A 139 -2.19 19.28 -8.14
N ASP A 140 -3.13 19.97 -7.51
CA ASP A 140 -3.14 20.09 -6.06
C ASP A 140 -3.14 18.69 -5.41
N ARG A 141 -2.33 18.53 -4.37
CA ARG A 141 -2.08 17.26 -3.66
C ARG A 141 -1.45 16.13 -4.51
N CYS A 142 -1.04 16.39 -5.75
CA CYS A 142 -0.30 15.41 -6.55
C CYS A 142 1.20 15.44 -6.21
N HIS A 143 1.83 14.27 -6.05
CA HIS A 143 3.28 14.16 -5.83
C HIS A 143 3.89 13.10 -6.75
N HIS A 144 5.17 13.23 -7.06
CA HIS A 144 5.89 12.24 -7.86
C HIS A 144 6.43 11.14 -6.94
N CYS A 145 6.03 9.89 -7.19
CA CYS A 145 6.58 8.73 -6.53
C CYS A 145 7.76 8.22 -7.35
N SER A 146 8.98 8.28 -6.79
CA SER A 146 10.19 7.77 -7.46
C SER A 146 10.17 6.25 -7.65
N VAL A 147 9.51 5.52 -6.75
CA VAL A 147 9.40 4.05 -6.82
C VAL A 147 8.46 3.64 -7.97
N CYS A 148 7.29 4.29 -8.07
CA CYS A 148 6.36 4.03 -9.17
C CYS A 148 6.80 4.70 -10.48
N GLY A 149 7.70 5.68 -10.43
CA GLY A 149 8.19 6.40 -11.61
C GLY A 149 7.16 7.36 -12.22
N MET A 150 6.17 7.81 -11.46
CA MET A 150 5.03 8.57 -11.96
C MET A 150 4.50 9.60 -10.94
N CYS A 151 3.79 10.60 -11.44
CA CYS A 151 2.98 11.50 -10.62
C CYS A 151 1.69 10.81 -10.19
N VAL A 152 1.43 10.79 -8.87
CA VAL A 152 0.26 10.15 -8.26
C VAL A 152 -0.68 11.23 -7.71
N LEU A 153 -1.94 11.21 -8.14
CA LEU A 153 -2.97 12.12 -7.65
C LEU A 153 -3.27 11.86 -6.17
N LYS A 154 -3.39 12.94 -5.39
CA LYS A 154 -3.62 12.88 -3.92
C LYS A 154 -2.73 11.82 -3.26
N MET A 155 -1.45 11.80 -3.64
CA MET A 155 -0.49 10.84 -3.13
C MET A 155 -0.40 10.98 -1.62
N ASP A 156 -0.52 9.86 -0.93
CA ASP A 156 -0.29 9.76 0.50
C ASP A 156 1.13 9.25 0.73
N HIS A 157 1.39 7.98 0.39
CA HIS A 157 2.72 7.38 0.47
C HIS A 157 2.86 6.21 -0.51
N HIS A 158 4.09 5.75 -0.73
CA HIS A 158 4.34 4.45 -1.36
C HIS A 158 4.42 3.39 -0.26
N CYS A 159 3.61 2.34 -0.35
CA CYS A 159 3.53 1.32 0.69
C CYS A 159 4.12 -0.01 0.19
N PRO A 160 5.26 -0.45 0.73
CA PRO A 160 5.88 -1.72 0.35
C PRO A 160 4.97 -2.93 0.65
N TRP A 161 4.18 -2.87 1.73
CA TRP A 161 3.30 -3.96 2.17
C TRP A 161 2.13 -4.26 1.23
N VAL A 162 1.79 -3.33 0.33
CA VAL A 162 0.85 -3.56 -0.77
C VAL A 162 1.52 -3.44 -2.14
N ASN A 163 2.86 -3.27 -2.17
CA ASN A 163 3.67 -3.04 -3.36
C ASN A 163 3.05 -2.00 -4.32
N ASN A 164 2.48 -0.92 -3.77
CA ASN A 164 1.71 0.05 -4.53
C ASN A 164 1.74 1.44 -3.88
N CYS A 165 1.49 2.48 -4.68
CA CYS A 165 1.31 3.82 -4.15
C CYS A 165 -0.11 3.98 -3.62
N ILE A 166 -0.23 4.47 -2.39
CA ILE A 166 -1.49 4.89 -1.80
C ILE A 166 -1.75 6.34 -2.23
N GLY A 167 -2.89 6.54 -2.88
CA GLY A 167 -3.30 7.85 -3.38
C GLY A 167 -4.79 7.89 -3.69
N PHE A 168 -5.19 8.81 -4.55
CA PHE A 168 -6.61 9.11 -4.81
C PHE A 168 -7.48 7.87 -5.11
N SER A 169 -6.99 6.96 -5.94
CA SER A 169 -7.77 5.81 -6.44
C SER A 169 -7.95 4.69 -5.44
N ASN A 170 -7.04 4.52 -4.47
CA ASN A 170 -7.01 3.39 -3.55
C ASN A 170 -6.98 3.77 -2.06
N TYR A 171 -6.97 5.07 -1.71
CA TYR A 171 -6.96 5.53 -0.31
C TYR A 171 -8.07 4.90 0.53
N LYS A 172 -9.31 4.83 0.00
CA LYS A 172 -10.44 4.19 0.71
C LYS A 172 -10.18 2.69 0.94
N PHE A 173 -9.67 1.98 -0.06
CA PHE A 173 -9.36 0.55 0.07
C PHE A 173 -8.26 0.32 1.10
N PHE A 174 -7.24 1.18 1.12
CA PHE A 174 -6.17 1.11 2.12
C PHE A 174 -6.69 1.33 3.54
N LEU A 175 -7.55 2.32 3.77
CA LEU A 175 -8.16 2.52 5.10
C LEU A 175 -9.04 1.35 5.53
N LEU A 176 -9.85 0.80 4.62
CA LEU A 176 -10.67 -0.37 4.91
C LEU A 176 -9.80 -1.61 5.18
N PHE A 177 -8.71 -1.79 4.44
CA PHE A 177 -7.72 -2.84 4.70
C PHE A 177 -7.17 -2.74 6.12
N LEU A 178 -6.74 -1.56 6.57
CA LEU A 178 -6.26 -1.38 7.94
C LEU A 178 -7.34 -1.68 8.99
N ALA A 179 -8.58 -1.24 8.76
CA ALA A 179 -9.70 -1.49 9.66
C ALA A 179 -10.04 -2.99 9.77
N TYR A 180 -10.13 -3.68 8.63
CA TYR A 180 -10.39 -5.13 8.62
C TYR A 180 -9.20 -5.95 9.09
N ALA A 181 -7.96 -5.48 8.93
CA ALA A 181 -6.78 -6.10 9.52
C ALA A 181 -6.84 -6.05 11.06
N MET A 182 -7.17 -4.88 11.63
CA MET A 182 -7.36 -4.76 13.09
C MET A 182 -8.51 -5.63 13.57
N LEU A 183 -9.65 -5.64 12.87
CA LEU A 183 -10.79 -6.49 13.22
C LEU A 183 -10.43 -7.97 13.16
N TYR A 184 -9.69 -8.40 12.13
CA TYR A 184 -9.22 -9.78 11.97
C TYR A 184 -8.31 -10.19 13.14
N CYS A 185 -7.30 -9.38 13.47
CA CYS A 185 -6.41 -9.65 14.59
C CYS A 185 -7.14 -9.65 15.93
N ALA A 186 -8.01 -8.66 16.17
CA ALA A 186 -8.77 -8.57 17.42
C ALA A 186 -9.74 -9.75 17.59
N TYR A 187 -10.39 -10.16 16.50
CA TYR A 187 -11.28 -11.30 16.51
C TYR A 187 -10.53 -12.61 16.83
N ILE A 188 -9.42 -12.88 16.14
CA ILE A 188 -8.55 -14.04 16.44
C ILE A 188 -8.07 -13.99 17.89
N ALA A 189 -7.55 -12.85 18.34
CA ALA A 189 -7.04 -12.72 19.70
C ALA A 189 -8.13 -13.00 20.74
N ALA A 190 -9.32 -12.41 20.58
CA ALA A 190 -10.42 -12.60 21.51
C ALA A 190 -10.89 -14.06 21.60
N THR A 191 -11.02 -14.75 20.46
CA THR A 191 -11.50 -16.14 20.45
C THR A 191 -10.42 -17.14 20.84
N VAL A 192 -9.16 -16.91 20.47
CA VAL A 192 -8.02 -17.77 20.87
C VAL A 192 -7.70 -17.62 22.36
N PHE A 193 -7.83 -16.42 22.93
CA PHE A 193 -7.39 -16.13 24.30
C PHE A 193 -8.02 -17.06 25.36
N GLN A 194 -9.29 -17.43 25.21
CA GLN A 194 -9.93 -18.37 26.14
C GLN A 194 -9.29 -19.77 26.11
N TYR A 195 -8.96 -20.28 24.91
CA TYR A 195 -8.32 -21.60 24.76
C TYR A 195 -6.85 -21.55 25.14
N PHE A 196 -6.21 -20.40 24.93
CA PHE A 196 -4.87 -20.14 25.45
C PHE A 196 -4.86 -20.22 26.99
N LEU A 197 -5.79 -19.56 27.68
CA LEU A 197 -5.88 -19.67 29.14
C LEU A 197 -6.15 -21.11 29.60
N LEU A 198 -7.07 -21.83 28.93
CA LEU A 198 -7.34 -23.25 29.23
C LEU A 198 -6.09 -24.12 29.06
N TYR A 199 -5.34 -23.92 27.97
CA TYR A 199 -4.08 -24.63 27.73
C TYR A 199 -3.09 -24.41 28.88
N TRP A 200 -2.85 -23.16 29.28
CA TRP A 200 -1.87 -22.83 30.33
C TRP A 200 -2.31 -23.18 31.75
N THR A 201 -3.61 -23.25 32.01
CA THR A 201 -4.15 -23.59 33.34
C THR A 201 -4.35 -25.09 33.54
N VAL A 202 -4.58 -25.86 32.48
CA VAL A 202 -4.83 -27.30 32.55
C VAL A 202 -3.61 -28.14 32.16
N SER A 203 -2.72 -27.66 31.27
CA SER A 203 -1.53 -28.42 30.83
C SER A 203 -0.26 -28.06 31.61
N ILE A 204 -0.11 -28.61 32.82
CA ILE A 204 1.22 -28.95 33.40
C ILE A 204 1.63 -30.40 33.05
N THR A 205 0.78 -31.18 32.39
CA THR A 205 1.13 -32.56 32.05
C THR A 205 0.62 -32.93 30.66
N TYR A 206 1.55 -33.22 29.75
CA TYR A 206 1.37 -33.74 28.37
C TYR A 206 0.79 -32.76 27.34
N TYR A 207 1.66 -32.11 26.54
CA TYR A 207 1.49 -31.79 25.09
C TYR A 207 2.53 -30.74 24.66
N PHE A 208 3.81 -31.11 24.70
CA PHE A 208 4.93 -30.17 24.54
C PHE A 208 5.31 -29.77 23.10
N ILE A 209 4.55 -30.15 22.05
CA ILE A 209 5.12 -30.08 20.68
C ILE A 209 4.29 -29.31 19.64
N VAL A 210 2.98 -29.09 19.81
CA VAL A 210 2.16 -28.48 18.74
C VAL A 210 1.75 -27.02 19.03
N VAL A 211 1.55 -26.65 20.29
CA VAL A 211 1.04 -25.31 20.68
C VAL A 211 2.15 -24.28 20.92
N GLY A 212 3.39 -24.72 21.18
CA GLY A 212 4.53 -23.81 21.39
C GLY A 212 4.88 -22.96 20.16
N LEU A 213 4.60 -23.45 18.95
CA LEU A 213 4.79 -22.68 17.71
C LEU A 213 3.65 -21.69 17.43
N PHE A 214 2.48 -21.87 18.05
CA PHE A 214 1.31 -21.00 17.89
C PHE A 214 1.48 -19.64 18.59
N LEU A 215 2.36 -19.57 19.58
CA LEU A 215 2.52 -18.41 20.47
C LEU A 215 3.82 -17.64 20.26
N CYS A 216 4.76 -18.16 19.47
CA CYS A 216 5.98 -17.41 19.14
C CYS A 216 5.80 -16.41 17.99
N PHE A 217 4.62 -16.36 17.36
CA PHE A 217 4.31 -15.47 16.23
C PHE A 217 3.21 -14.44 16.52
N PHE A 218 2.79 -14.30 17.78
CA PHE A 218 2.00 -13.18 18.27
C PHE A 218 2.75 -12.44 19.38
#